data_AF-A0A956ED03-F1
#
_entry.id   AF-A0A956ED03-F1
#
_cell.length_a   1.000
_cell.length_b   1.000
_cell.length_c   1.000
_cell.angle_alpha   90.00
_cell.angle_beta   90.00
_cell.angle_gamma   90.00
#
_symmetry.space_group_name_H-M   'P 1'
#
loop_
_entity.id
_entity.type
_entity.pdbx_description
1 polymer ?
#
loop_
_entity_poly.entity_id
_entity_poly.type
_entity_poly.pdbx_seq_one_letter_code
_entity_poly.pdbx_strand_id
1 'polypeptide(L)'
;MEKGEFPLGTEQFFEYRFGFKVGGLPEPGLHVVWYDYPGGWWERTPKDDSEKAARRDALSKLLTSHVGILLVDGMKYVGEGLPYVRHLLDQFRNEARRISDEFAASGAPLEAFPRQWIIAISKADLLPADATAESIGRDIVAGAADQLAGVAKAVNSKSFGSQYLLLSSVRGDGGHVVDAHDFIGLQLVAPVALVSVLSELADKAAKGSGFGLLKAILERLSALVDLVDKLDDFLPPKYQVLTQLLKALALKDGIDKGAGYFRDKQAAAAKKGKVLEAAAAAMRAELASPAAQRAFFRNQL
;
A
#
# COMPACT_ATOMS: atom_id res chain seq x y z
N MET A 1 -20.15 -15.15 -4.49
CA MET A 1 -20.86 -15.08 -3.20
C MET A 1 -22.30 -15.52 -3.46
N GLU A 2 -22.64 -16.79 -3.24
CA GLU A 2 -23.89 -17.38 -3.75
C GLU A 2 -25.16 -17.01 -2.95
N LYS A 3 -25.05 -16.23 -1.85
CA LYS A 3 -26.20 -15.85 -1.00
C LYS A 3 -26.26 -14.38 -0.55
N GLY A 4 -25.34 -13.52 -1.00
CA GLY A 4 -25.28 -12.12 -0.54
C GLY A 4 -24.85 -11.92 0.92
N GLU A 5 -24.54 -12.99 1.66
CA GLU A 5 -23.94 -12.91 2.99
C GLU A 5 -22.43 -12.62 2.88
N PHE A 6 -21.90 -11.82 3.81
CA PHE A 6 -20.46 -11.65 3.93
C PHE A 6 -19.80 -13.00 4.25
N PRO A 7 -18.60 -13.29 3.71
CA PRO A 7 -17.85 -14.47 4.13
C PRO A 7 -17.62 -14.43 5.64
N LEU A 8 -17.61 -15.62 6.26
CA LEU A 8 -17.29 -15.75 7.69
C LEU A 8 -15.95 -15.09 7.97
N GLY A 9 -15.88 -14.39 9.11
CA GLY A 9 -14.65 -13.74 9.55
C GLY A 9 -13.50 -14.73 9.65
N THR A 10 -12.33 -14.30 9.21
CA THR A 10 -11.11 -15.11 9.21
C THR A 10 -10.74 -15.53 10.63
N GLU A 11 -10.75 -16.83 10.91
CA GLU A 11 -10.40 -17.40 12.23
C GLU A 11 -8.91 -17.73 12.38
N GLN A 12 -8.19 -17.80 11.26
CA GLN A 12 -6.79 -18.23 11.19
C GLN A 12 -5.98 -17.30 10.28
N PHE A 13 -4.66 -17.29 10.43
CA PHE A 13 -3.80 -16.54 9.53
C PHE A 13 -3.70 -17.24 8.16
N PHE A 14 -4.04 -16.52 7.10
CA PHE A 14 -3.89 -16.96 5.72
C PHE A 14 -2.91 -16.08 4.96
N GLU A 15 -2.20 -16.72 4.04
CA GLU A 15 -1.25 -16.08 3.15
C GLU A 15 -1.68 -16.34 1.71
N TYR A 16 -2.02 -15.27 0.99
CA TYR A 16 -2.35 -15.32 -0.42
C TYR A 16 -1.23 -14.69 -1.23
N ARG A 17 -0.76 -15.39 -2.26
CA ARG A 17 0.27 -14.89 -3.16
C ARG A 17 -0.31 -14.71 -4.54
N PHE A 18 -0.30 -13.48 -5.03
CA PHE A 18 -0.72 -13.12 -6.37
C PHE A 18 0.51 -12.76 -7.19
N GLY A 19 0.65 -13.40 -8.35
CA GLY A 19 1.61 -13.01 -9.37
C GLY A 19 0.89 -12.27 -10.50
N PHE A 20 1.24 -11.00 -10.73
CA PHE A 20 0.80 -10.29 -11.91
C PHE A 20 1.79 -10.55 -13.04
N LYS A 21 1.37 -11.44 -13.94
CA LYS A 21 2.11 -11.78 -15.15
C LYS A 21 1.76 -10.79 -16.25
N VAL A 22 2.73 -9.97 -16.65
CA VAL A 22 2.62 -9.17 -17.87
C VAL A 22 2.88 -10.10 -19.05
N GLY A 23 2.08 -9.98 -20.12
CA GLY A 23 2.20 -10.83 -21.29
C GLY A 23 3.60 -10.80 -21.89
N GLY A 24 4.18 -11.98 -22.14
CA GLY A 24 5.54 -12.14 -22.68
C GLY A 24 6.61 -12.55 -21.67
N LEU A 25 6.32 -12.54 -20.36
CA LEU A 25 7.30 -12.92 -19.34
C LEU A 25 7.27 -14.41 -19.01
N PRO A 26 8.40 -15.01 -18.62
CA PRO A 26 8.40 -16.37 -18.07
C PRO A 26 7.72 -16.39 -16.69
N GLU A 27 8.03 -15.41 -15.84
CA GLU A 27 7.57 -15.28 -14.45
C GLU A 27 6.73 -14.01 -14.22
N PRO A 28 5.91 -13.93 -13.14
CA PRO A 28 5.22 -12.71 -12.77
C PRO A 28 6.16 -11.54 -12.46
N GLY A 29 5.89 -10.36 -13.01
CA GLY A 29 6.73 -9.16 -12.83
C GLY A 29 6.43 -8.38 -11.54
N LEU A 30 5.28 -8.63 -10.92
CA LEU A 30 4.87 -8.09 -9.63
C LEU A 30 4.27 -9.22 -8.80
N HIS A 31 4.74 -9.34 -7.56
CA HIS A 31 4.15 -10.24 -6.57
C HIS A 31 3.48 -9.43 -5.47
N VAL A 32 2.20 -9.72 -5.23
CA VAL A 32 1.48 -9.22 -4.06
C VAL A 32 1.30 -10.38 -3.10
N VAL A 33 1.78 -10.21 -1.88
CA VAL A 33 1.50 -11.14 -0.78
C VAL A 33 0.48 -10.45 0.12
N TRP A 34 -0.71 -11.03 0.21
CA TRP A 34 -1.78 -10.57 1.06
C TRP A 34 -1.86 -11.46 2.28
N TYR A 35 -1.68 -10.86 3.46
CA TYR A 35 -1.80 -11.53 4.74
C TYR A 35 -3.18 -11.23 5.31
N ASP A 36 -4.01 -12.26 5.39
CA ASP A 36 -5.32 -12.19 6.03
C ASP A 36 -5.20 -12.76 7.44
N TYR A 37 -5.66 -12.00 8.43
CA TYR A 37 -5.52 -12.35 9.83
C TYR A 37 -6.83 -12.05 10.58
N PRO A 38 -7.09 -12.74 11.69
CA PRO A 38 -8.29 -12.46 12.48
C PRO A 38 -8.35 -11.01 12.93
N GLY A 39 -9.40 -10.28 12.53
CA GLY A 39 -9.48 -8.82 12.68
C GLY A 39 -9.31 -8.31 14.11
N GLY A 40 -9.70 -9.11 15.12
CA GLY A 40 -9.52 -8.76 16.53
C GLY A 40 -8.08 -8.88 17.06
N TRP A 41 -7.12 -9.38 16.26
CA TRP A 41 -5.75 -9.59 16.74
C TRP A 41 -5.07 -8.33 17.22
N TRP A 42 -5.39 -7.18 16.67
CA TRP A 42 -4.79 -5.91 17.08
C TRP A 42 -5.67 -5.11 18.04
N GLU A 43 -6.76 -5.70 18.52
CA GLU A 43 -7.73 -5.01 19.38
C GLU A 43 -7.76 -5.59 20.80
N ARG A 44 -7.26 -6.82 20.98
CA ARG A 44 -7.26 -7.53 22.27
C ARG A 44 -5.98 -8.30 22.50
N THR A 45 -5.66 -8.54 23.76
CA THR A 45 -4.59 -9.45 24.18
C THR A 45 -4.81 -10.86 23.58
N PRO A 46 -3.74 -11.59 23.19
CA PRO A 46 -3.87 -12.97 22.72
C PRO A 46 -4.59 -13.84 23.76
N LYS A 47 -5.48 -14.73 23.31
CA LYS A 47 -6.23 -15.61 24.23
C LYS A 47 -5.37 -16.74 24.82
N ASP A 48 -4.39 -17.19 24.06
CA ASP A 48 -3.51 -18.32 24.38
C ASP A 48 -2.15 -18.18 23.67
N ASP A 49 -1.21 -19.06 24.03
CA ASP A 49 0.13 -19.08 23.44
C ASP A 49 0.13 -19.42 21.95
N SER A 50 -0.89 -20.15 21.47
CA SER A 50 -1.04 -20.47 20.05
C SER A 50 -1.38 -19.22 19.23
N GLU A 51 -2.32 -18.41 19.69
CA GLU A 51 -2.68 -17.13 19.09
C GLU A 51 -1.49 -16.16 19.16
N LYS A 52 -0.75 -16.17 20.27
CA LYS A 52 0.48 -15.37 20.41
C LYS A 52 1.55 -15.77 19.39
N ALA A 53 1.76 -17.06 19.18
CA ALA A 53 2.70 -17.59 18.18
C ALA A 53 2.24 -17.27 16.75
N ALA A 54 0.95 -17.40 16.45
CA ALA A 54 0.39 -17.09 15.13
C ALA A 54 0.48 -15.59 14.80
N ARG A 55 0.19 -14.70 15.77
CA ARG A 55 0.38 -13.24 15.64
C ARG A 55 1.85 -12.90 15.40
N ARG A 56 2.77 -13.59 16.08
CA ARG A 56 4.21 -13.43 15.86
C ARG A 56 4.61 -13.84 14.45
N ASP A 57 4.17 -15.01 13.97
CA ASP A 57 4.47 -15.47 12.61
C ASP A 57 3.95 -14.47 11.56
N ALA A 58 2.71 -14.02 11.72
CA ALA A 58 2.08 -13.03 10.86
C ALA A 58 2.86 -11.70 10.80
N LEU A 59 3.22 -11.14 11.96
CA LEU A 59 4.00 -9.91 11.99
C LEU A 59 5.43 -10.14 11.45
N SER A 60 6.02 -11.31 11.70
CA SER A 60 7.33 -11.67 11.15
C SER A 60 7.34 -11.68 9.63
N LYS A 61 6.25 -12.14 9.01
CA LYS A 61 6.07 -12.14 7.56
C LYS A 61 5.83 -10.74 7.00
N LEU A 62 5.14 -9.87 7.73
CA LEU A 62 5.01 -8.45 7.40
C LEU A 62 6.37 -7.73 7.30
N LEU A 63 7.38 -8.16 8.06
CA LEU A 63 8.72 -7.54 8.07
C LEU A 63 9.45 -7.68 6.72
N THR A 64 9.11 -8.68 5.92
CA THR A 64 9.67 -8.86 4.56
C THR A 64 8.95 -8.03 3.49
N SER A 65 7.89 -7.31 3.86
CA SER A 65 7.03 -6.61 2.89
C SER A 65 7.60 -5.24 2.52
N HIS A 66 7.48 -4.88 1.24
CA HIS A 66 7.86 -3.55 0.76
C HIS A 66 6.90 -2.45 1.25
N VAL A 67 5.61 -2.80 1.41
CA VAL A 67 4.54 -1.91 1.86
C VAL A 67 3.70 -2.63 2.93
N GLY A 68 3.42 -1.95 4.04
CA GLY A 68 2.47 -2.38 5.06
C GLY A 68 1.14 -1.64 4.93
N ILE A 69 0.02 -2.35 5.04
CA ILE A 69 -1.32 -1.76 5.10
C ILE A 69 -1.91 -2.06 6.47
N LEU A 70 -2.16 -1.02 7.27
CA LEU A 70 -2.88 -1.15 8.53
C LEU A 70 -4.36 -0.89 8.28
N LEU A 71 -5.21 -1.88 8.54
CA LEU A 71 -6.65 -1.77 8.38
C LEU A 71 -7.29 -1.15 9.63
N VAL A 72 -8.13 -0.13 9.40
CA VAL A 72 -9.05 0.45 10.38
C VAL A 72 -10.46 0.00 10.00
N ASP A 73 -11.22 -0.56 10.94
CA ASP A 73 -12.60 -0.95 10.68
C ASP A 73 -13.50 0.30 10.55
N GLY A 74 -14.00 0.59 9.35
CA GLY A 74 -14.83 1.76 9.10
C GLY A 74 -16.16 1.73 9.86
N MET A 75 -16.72 0.55 10.13
CA MET A 75 -17.94 0.43 10.92
C MET A 75 -17.70 0.82 12.38
N LYS A 76 -16.58 0.36 12.96
CA LYS A 76 -16.20 0.75 14.33
C LYS A 76 -15.79 2.22 14.39
N TYR A 77 -15.11 2.73 13.37
CA TYR A 77 -14.82 4.16 13.28
C TYR A 77 -16.10 5.01 13.27
N VAL A 78 -17.15 4.60 12.54
CA VAL A 78 -18.45 5.29 12.56
C VAL A 78 -19.14 5.19 13.93
N GLY A 79 -19.08 4.02 14.59
CA GLY A 79 -19.75 3.79 15.87
C GLY A 79 -19.04 4.39 17.09
N GLU A 80 -17.71 4.29 17.13
CA GLU A 80 -16.87 4.61 18.30
C GLU A 80 -15.95 5.82 18.07
N GLY A 81 -15.65 6.18 16.82
CA GLY A 81 -14.82 7.32 16.45
C GLY A 81 -13.32 7.15 16.77
N LEU A 82 -12.69 8.27 17.10
CA LEU A 82 -11.25 8.34 17.44
C LEU A 82 -10.82 7.47 18.62
N PRO A 83 -11.61 7.26 19.70
CA PRO A 83 -11.27 6.31 20.76
C PRO A 83 -10.88 4.91 20.26
N TYR A 84 -11.63 4.37 19.29
CA TYR A 84 -11.31 3.09 18.65
C TYR A 84 -9.96 3.14 17.93
N VAL A 85 -9.74 4.17 17.11
CA VAL A 85 -8.50 4.33 16.34
C VAL A 85 -7.28 4.45 17.27
N ARG A 86 -7.41 5.21 18.35
CA ARG A 86 -6.35 5.38 19.35
C ARG A 86 -6.00 4.04 19.99
N HIS A 87 -7.00 3.28 20.42
CA HIS A 87 -6.81 1.94 21.00
C HIS A 87 -6.11 0.99 20.02
N LEU A 88 -6.58 0.92 18.77
CA LEU A 88 -5.97 0.11 17.71
C LEU A 88 -4.48 0.44 17.51
N LEU A 89 -4.14 1.73 17.41
CA LEU A 89 -2.77 2.17 17.22
C LEU A 89 -1.88 1.87 18.45
N ASP A 90 -2.40 2.04 19.66
CA ASP A 90 -1.67 1.72 20.89
C ASP A 90 -1.37 0.21 21.00
N GLN A 91 -2.36 -0.64 20.68
CA GLN A 91 -2.16 -2.10 20.64
C GLN A 91 -1.14 -2.51 19.57
N PHE A 92 -1.29 -1.99 18.36
CA PHE A 92 -0.36 -2.27 17.26
C PHE A 92 1.07 -1.83 17.60
N ARG A 93 1.25 -0.65 18.20
CA ARG A 93 2.55 -0.18 18.70
C ARG A 93 3.18 -1.16 19.68
N ASN A 94 2.40 -1.63 20.65
CA ASN A 94 2.89 -2.51 21.71
C ASN A 94 3.32 -3.87 21.15
N GLU A 95 2.55 -4.44 20.22
CA GLU A 95 2.90 -5.69 19.55
C GLU A 95 4.13 -5.55 18.64
N ALA A 96 4.24 -4.46 17.88
CA ALA A 96 5.42 -4.18 17.06
C ALA A 96 6.70 -4.10 17.90
N ARG A 97 6.63 -3.45 19.08
CA ARG A 97 7.75 -3.40 20.03
C ARG A 97 8.08 -4.77 20.62
N ARG A 98 7.07 -5.47 21.13
CA ARG A 98 7.25 -6.80 21.73
C ARG A 98 7.98 -7.75 20.79
N ILE A 99 7.55 -7.78 19.53
CA ILE A 99 8.17 -8.65 18.51
C ILE A 99 9.58 -8.16 18.16
N SER A 100 9.81 -6.85 18.08
CA SER A 100 11.17 -6.31 17.90
C SER A 100 12.13 -6.74 19.02
N ASP A 101 11.68 -6.62 20.26
CA ASP A 101 12.46 -6.99 21.45
C ASP A 101 12.73 -8.50 21.52
N GLU A 102 11.73 -9.33 21.16
CA GLU A 102 11.88 -10.79 21.09
C GLU A 102 12.92 -11.23 20.04
N PHE A 103 12.90 -10.63 18.85
CA PHE A 103 13.89 -10.92 17.81
C PHE A 103 15.30 -10.48 18.25
N ALA A 104 15.42 -9.30 18.86
CA ALA A 104 16.69 -8.83 19.42
C ALA A 104 17.24 -9.79 20.50
N ALA A 105 16.38 -10.28 21.39
CA ALA A 105 16.75 -11.25 22.43
C ALA A 105 17.16 -12.61 21.87
N SER A 106 16.64 -13.00 20.68
CA SER A 106 16.99 -14.26 20.02
C SER A 106 18.33 -14.23 19.25
N GLY A 107 19.05 -13.10 19.25
CA GLY A 107 20.31 -12.94 18.52
C GLY A 107 20.14 -12.74 17.01
N ALA A 108 18.91 -12.63 16.53
CA ALA A 108 18.55 -12.34 15.14
C ALA A 108 17.76 -11.02 15.08
N PRO A 109 18.41 -9.85 15.25
CA PRO A 109 17.72 -8.57 15.18
C PRO A 109 17.02 -8.40 13.83
N LEU A 110 15.82 -7.81 13.86
CA LEU A 110 15.05 -7.55 12.66
C LEU A 110 15.73 -6.52 11.76
N GLU A 111 15.87 -6.83 10.46
CA GLU A 111 16.49 -5.92 9.51
C GLU A 111 15.69 -4.61 9.32
N ALA A 112 14.36 -4.68 9.15
CA ALA A 112 13.43 -3.55 9.25
C ALA A 112 11.97 -3.98 9.09
N PHE A 113 11.03 -3.18 9.61
CA PHE A 113 9.64 -3.15 9.14
C PHE A 113 9.54 -2.54 7.73
N PRO A 114 8.38 -2.73 7.04
CA PRO A 114 8.09 -2.00 5.81
C PRO A 114 8.35 -0.50 6.01
N ARG A 115 9.04 0.09 5.04
CA ARG A 115 9.33 1.54 5.09
C ARG A 115 8.18 2.36 4.54
N GLN A 116 7.30 1.76 3.75
CA GLN A 116 6.06 2.36 3.29
C GLN A 116 4.87 1.80 4.06
N TRP A 117 4.02 2.70 4.58
CA TRP A 117 2.79 2.36 5.26
C TRP A 117 1.61 3.12 4.69
N ILE A 118 0.47 2.44 4.65
CA ILE A 118 -0.84 2.99 4.27
C ILE A 118 -1.82 2.63 5.40
N ILE A 119 -2.53 3.61 5.93
CA ILE A 119 -3.65 3.37 6.85
C ILE A 119 -4.91 3.27 5.98
N ALA A 120 -5.51 2.10 5.91
CA ALA A 120 -6.68 1.85 5.07
C ALA A 120 -7.95 1.67 5.90
N ILE A 121 -8.98 2.47 5.62
CA ILE A 121 -10.27 2.42 6.29
C ILE A 121 -11.14 1.46 5.49
N SER A 122 -11.37 0.27 6.06
CA SER A 122 -12.21 -0.78 5.47
C SER A 122 -13.70 -0.45 5.61
N LYS A 123 -14.57 -1.15 4.86
CA LYS A 123 -16.03 -0.93 4.85
C LYS A 123 -16.37 0.54 4.58
N ALA A 124 -15.61 1.17 3.68
CA ALA A 124 -15.73 2.59 3.39
C ALA A 124 -17.11 2.99 2.81
N ASP A 125 -17.89 2.03 2.33
CA ASP A 125 -19.27 2.18 1.90
C ASP A 125 -20.23 2.55 3.05
N LEU A 126 -19.86 2.26 4.30
CA LEU A 126 -20.62 2.60 5.50
C LEU A 126 -20.28 4.00 6.06
N LEU A 127 -19.26 4.66 5.50
CA LEU A 127 -18.90 6.01 5.90
C LEU A 127 -19.95 7.03 5.39
N PRO A 128 -20.04 8.22 6.01
CA PRO A 128 -20.83 9.32 5.45
C PRO A 128 -20.53 9.56 3.97
N ALA A 129 -21.55 9.90 3.18
CA ALA A 129 -21.42 10.01 1.72
C ALA A 129 -20.40 11.08 1.27
N ASP A 130 -20.19 12.10 2.10
CA ASP A 130 -19.23 13.18 1.93
C ASP A 130 -17.84 12.86 2.51
N ALA A 131 -17.66 11.70 3.18
CA ALA A 131 -16.38 11.28 3.70
C ALA A 131 -15.38 10.99 2.56
N THR A 132 -14.18 11.51 2.73
CA THR A 132 -13.03 11.30 1.85
C THR A 132 -11.85 10.76 2.66
N ALA A 133 -10.88 10.15 1.98
CA ALA A 133 -9.63 9.75 2.60
C ALA A 133 -8.90 10.94 3.25
N GLU A 134 -9.07 12.14 2.68
CA GLU A 134 -8.50 13.37 3.23
C GLU A 134 -9.18 13.79 4.52
N SER A 135 -10.52 13.84 4.55
CA SER A 135 -11.24 14.28 5.74
C SER A 135 -10.98 13.36 6.93
N ILE A 136 -11.05 12.04 6.71
CA ILE A 136 -10.76 11.04 7.74
C ILE A 136 -9.28 11.04 8.13
N GLY A 137 -8.37 11.12 7.15
CA GLY A 137 -6.94 11.19 7.41
C GLY A 137 -6.57 12.39 8.28
N ARG A 138 -7.15 13.56 8.00
CA ARG A 138 -6.97 14.77 8.82
C ARG A 138 -7.54 14.62 10.22
N ASP A 139 -8.72 14.01 10.37
CA ASP A 139 -9.34 13.73 11.66
C ASP A 139 -8.45 12.81 12.53
N ILE A 140 -7.96 11.71 11.96
CA ILE A 140 -7.05 10.79 12.65
C ILE A 140 -5.74 11.49 13.02
N VAL A 141 -5.15 12.28 12.12
CA VAL A 141 -3.93 13.05 12.42
C VAL A 141 -4.16 14.04 13.56
N ALA A 142 -5.30 14.74 13.58
CA ALA A 142 -5.62 15.69 14.64
C ALA A 142 -5.92 14.99 15.98
N GLY A 143 -6.62 13.85 15.94
CA GLY A 143 -7.15 13.16 17.11
C GLY A 143 -6.26 12.05 17.70
N ALA A 144 -5.26 11.59 16.97
CA ALA A 144 -4.39 10.46 17.36
C ALA A 144 -2.90 10.70 17.02
N ALA A 145 -2.46 11.96 16.96
CA ALA A 145 -1.08 12.34 16.64
C ALA A 145 -0.04 11.63 17.52
N ASP A 146 -0.30 11.51 18.83
CA ASP A 146 0.58 10.86 19.79
C ASP A 146 0.71 9.35 19.52
N GLN A 147 -0.40 8.67 19.23
CA GLN A 147 -0.38 7.25 18.85
C GLN A 147 0.33 7.04 17.51
N LEU A 148 0.03 7.86 16.50
CA LEU A 148 0.68 7.78 15.18
C LEU A 148 2.20 7.92 15.31
N ALA A 149 2.68 8.90 16.07
CA ALA A 149 4.10 9.09 16.34
C ALA A 149 4.70 7.90 17.10
N GLY A 150 3.95 7.35 18.06
CA GLY A 150 4.33 6.16 18.81
C GLY A 150 4.52 4.93 17.92
N VAL A 151 3.59 4.69 16.99
CA VAL A 151 3.68 3.59 16.01
C VAL A 151 4.83 3.86 15.03
N ALA A 152 4.92 5.05 14.44
CA ALA A 152 5.98 5.43 13.51
C ALA A 152 7.38 5.16 14.09
N LYS A 153 7.57 5.44 15.39
CA LYS A 153 8.80 5.11 16.12
C LYS A 153 8.98 3.59 16.30
N ALA A 154 7.93 2.87 16.66
CA ALA A 154 8.00 1.42 16.88
C ALA A 154 8.33 0.65 15.59
N VAL A 155 7.76 1.04 14.45
CA VAL A 155 8.05 0.44 13.14
C VAL A 155 9.21 1.12 12.40
N ASN A 156 9.86 2.11 13.01
CA ASN A 156 10.96 2.89 12.43
C ASN A 156 10.64 3.40 11.00
N SER A 157 9.44 3.94 10.80
CA SER A 157 8.97 4.39 9.49
C SER A 157 8.47 5.83 9.53
N LYS A 158 9.02 6.67 8.64
CA LYS A 158 8.57 8.06 8.44
C LYS A 158 7.30 8.17 7.60
N SER A 159 6.92 7.10 6.89
CA SER A 159 5.70 7.12 6.06
C SER A 159 4.44 6.79 6.86
N PHE A 160 4.58 6.22 8.07
CA PHE A 160 3.44 5.85 8.90
C PHE A 160 2.60 7.09 9.26
N GLY A 161 1.29 7.05 8.99
CA GLY A 161 0.38 8.18 9.18
C GLY A 161 0.41 9.24 8.08
N SER A 162 1.16 9.03 6.99
CA SER A 162 1.22 9.96 5.84
C SER A 162 0.33 9.56 4.66
N GLN A 163 -0.20 8.34 4.63
CA GLN A 163 -0.99 7.82 3.51
C GLN A 163 -2.25 7.16 4.05
N TYR A 164 -3.41 7.55 3.51
CA TYR A 164 -4.73 7.06 3.87
C TYR A 164 -5.45 6.55 2.64
N LEU A 165 -6.17 5.44 2.78
CA LEU A 165 -6.93 4.81 1.70
C LEU A 165 -8.31 4.38 2.19
N LEU A 166 -9.36 4.65 1.44
CA LEU A 166 -10.69 4.10 1.68
C LEU A 166 -10.84 2.81 0.88
N LEU A 167 -11.21 1.73 1.57
CA LEU A 167 -11.40 0.43 0.97
C LEU A 167 -12.80 -0.10 1.27
N SER A 168 -13.51 -0.49 0.23
CA SER A 168 -14.62 -1.42 0.35
C SER A 168 -14.64 -2.38 -0.83
N SER A 169 -14.76 -3.66 -0.54
CA SER A 169 -14.74 -4.71 -1.56
C SER A 169 -16.08 -4.91 -2.24
N VAL A 170 -17.15 -4.49 -1.58
CA VAL A 170 -18.55 -4.61 -1.99
C VAL A 170 -19.33 -3.50 -1.31
N ARG A 171 -20.46 -3.08 -1.86
CA ARG A 171 -21.40 -2.22 -1.14
C ARG A 171 -22.24 -3.10 -0.22
N GLY A 172 -22.29 -2.77 1.07
CA GLY A 172 -23.09 -3.43 2.08
C GLY A 172 -23.93 -2.47 2.92
N ASP A 173 -24.67 -3.04 3.86
CA ASP A 173 -25.48 -2.32 4.86
C ASP A 173 -24.97 -2.53 6.30
N GLY A 174 -23.78 -3.14 6.43
CA GLY A 174 -23.16 -3.53 7.70
C GLY A 174 -23.43 -4.98 8.12
N GLY A 175 -24.39 -5.67 7.50
CA GLY A 175 -24.64 -7.10 7.74
C GLY A 175 -24.70 -7.94 6.46
N HIS A 176 -25.01 -7.33 5.32
CA HIS A 176 -25.23 -8.00 4.05
C HIS A 176 -24.56 -7.27 2.89
N VAL A 177 -24.27 -8.02 1.83
CA VAL A 177 -23.79 -7.49 0.55
C VAL A 177 -24.99 -7.02 -0.25
N VAL A 178 -25.06 -5.71 -0.49
CA VAL A 178 -26.07 -5.07 -1.34
C VAL A 178 -25.67 -5.16 -2.81
N ASP A 179 -24.39 -4.93 -3.12
CA ASP A 179 -23.87 -5.06 -4.49
C ASP A 179 -22.38 -5.45 -4.47
N ALA A 180 -22.08 -6.59 -5.10
CA ALA A 180 -20.72 -7.12 -5.19
C ALA A 180 -19.84 -6.46 -6.26
N HIS A 181 -20.42 -5.66 -7.15
CA HIS A 181 -19.69 -4.95 -8.22
C HIS A 181 -19.43 -3.48 -7.90
N ASP A 182 -19.95 -3.00 -6.78
CA ASP A 182 -19.74 -1.64 -6.28
C ASP A 182 -18.64 -1.68 -5.21
N PHE A 183 -17.44 -1.25 -5.57
CA PHE A 183 -16.26 -1.27 -4.70
C PHE A 183 -15.59 0.11 -4.65
N ILE A 184 -14.96 0.39 -3.50
CA ILE A 184 -14.29 1.65 -3.23
C ILE A 184 -12.79 1.37 -3.04
N GLY A 185 -11.95 2.03 -3.83
CA GLY A 185 -10.50 2.11 -3.63
C GLY A 185 -9.68 0.82 -3.80
N LEU A 186 -10.30 -0.36 -4.01
CA LEU A 186 -9.58 -1.61 -4.28
C LEU A 186 -8.61 -1.50 -5.47
N GLN A 187 -9.05 -0.81 -6.54
CA GLN A 187 -8.23 -0.55 -7.72
C GLN A 187 -6.99 0.31 -7.43
N LEU A 188 -6.96 1.00 -6.29
CA LEU A 188 -5.88 1.92 -5.91
C LEU A 188 -4.79 1.23 -5.08
N VAL A 189 -5.05 0.04 -4.52
CA VAL A 189 -4.08 -0.67 -3.66
C VAL A 189 -2.76 -0.89 -4.40
N ALA A 190 -2.81 -1.46 -5.60
CA ALA A 190 -1.62 -1.72 -6.42
C ALA A 190 -0.88 -0.45 -6.88
N PRO A 191 -1.53 0.55 -7.51
CA PRO A 191 -0.84 1.75 -7.97
C PRO A 191 -0.29 2.59 -6.80
N VAL A 192 -1.01 2.70 -5.68
CA VAL A 192 -0.49 3.40 -4.48
C VAL A 192 0.74 2.68 -3.95
N ALA A 193 0.67 1.36 -3.71
CA ALA A 193 1.80 0.59 -3.20
C ALA A 193 3.05 0.73 -4.09
N LEU A 194 2.87 0.59 -5.41
CA LEU A 194 3.98 0.71 -6.37
C LEU A 194 4.59 2.12 -6.37
N VAL A 195 3.76 3.17 -6.38
CA VAL A 195 4.24 4.56 -6.34
C VAL A 195 4.97 4.86 -5.03
N SER A 196 4.50 4.34 -3.89
CA SER A 196 5.17 4.52 -2.60
C SER A 196 6.57 3.89 -2.60
N VAL A 197 6.70 2.66 -3.12
CA VAL A 197 8.01 1.97 -3.24
C VAL A 197 8.94 2.71 -4.20
N LEU A 198 8.45 3.11 -5.38
CA LEU A 198 9.25 3.83 -6.36
C LEU A 198 9.71 5.20 -5.84
N SER A 199 8.84 5.92 -5.12
CA SER A 199 9.18 7.20 -4.49
C SER A 199 10.29 7.06 -3.46
N GLU A 200 10.23 6.01 -2.63
CA GLU A 200 11.28 5.75 -1.65
C GLU A 200 12.62 5.42 -2.29
N LEU A 201 12.61 4.60 -3.35
CA LEU A 201 13.81 4.27 -4.11
C LEU A 201 14.39 5.51 -4.78
N ALA A 202 13.55 6.40 -5.30
CA ALA A 202 13.95 7.69 -5.84
C ALA A 202 14.70 8.53 -4.79
N ASP A 203 14.11 8.66 -3.60
CA ASP A 203 14.68 9.44 -2.51
C ASP A 203 16.01 8.87 -2.03
N LYS A 204 16.13 7.53 -1.96
CA LYS A 204 17.38 6.85 -1.58
C LYS A 204 18.46 6.97 -2.65
N ALA A 205 18.08 6.89 -3.93
CA ALA A 205 19.00 7.08 -5.05
C ALA A 205 19.51 8.54 -5.09
N ALA A 206 18.64 9.52 -4.89
CA ALA A 206 19.03 10.93 -4.77
C ALA A 206 19.99 11.18 -3.58
N LYS A 207 19.89 10.38 -2.51
CA LYS A 207 20.77 10.43 -1.33
C LYS A 207 21.99 9.51 -1.42
N GLY A 208 22.21 8.83 -2.56
CA GLY A 208 23.39 7.99 -2.80
C GLY A 208 23.43 6.63 -2.07
N SER A 209 22.36 6.22 -1.37
CA SER A 209 22.36 5.03 -0.49
C SER A 209 21.41 3.89 -0.93
N GLY A 210 20.76 4.02 -2.09
CA GLY A 210 19.74 3.07 -2.57
C GLY A 210 20.15 2.13 -3.70
N PHE A 211 21.37 2.26 -4.23
CA PHE A 211 21.73 1.68 -5.54
C PHE A 211 21.65 0.14 -5.59
N GLY A 212 21.91 -0.57 -4.48
CA GLY A 212 21.86 -2.04 -4.43
C GLY A 212 20.44 -2.63 -4.47
N LEU A 213 19.51 -2.12 -3.66
CA LEU A 213 18.10 -2.55 -3.67
C LEU A 213 17.42 -2.16 -4.98
N LEU A 214 17.75 -0.97 -5.49
CA LEU A 214 17.35 -0.47 -6.79
C LEU A 214 17.82 -1.44 -7.90
N LYS A 215 19.08 -1.89 -7.86
CA LYS A 215 19.63 -2.88 -8.80
C LYS A 215 18.90 -4.22 -8.70
N ALA A 216 18.57 -4.72 -7.50
CA ALA A 216 17.85 -5.98 -7.33
C ALA A 216 16.39 -5.91 -7.83
N ILE A 217 15.71 -4.77 -7.62
CA ILE A 217 14.39 -4.52 -8.19
C ILE A 217 14.49 -4.36 -9.70
N LEU A 218 15.54 -3.71 -10.21
CA LEU A 218 15.84 -3.56 -11.63
C LEU A 218 16.18 -4.88 -12.31
N GLU A 219 16.94 -5.79 -11.69
CA GLU A 219 17.25 -7.13 -12.22
C GLU A 219 16.00 -8.03 -12.26
N ARG A 220 15.01 -7.76 -11.40
CA ARG A 220 13.70 -8.44 -11.45
C ARG A 220 12.73 -7.80 -12.43
N LEU A 221 12.80 -6.47 -12.57
CA LEU A 221 12.09 -5.72 -13.61
C LEU A 221 12.76 -5.84 -14.97
N SER A 222 14.02 -6.27 -15.08
CA SER A 222 14.69 -6.45 -16.38
C SER A 222 14.18 -7.68 -17.11
N ALA A 223 13.68 -8.69 -16.39
CA ALA A 223 12.86 -9.73 -17.01
C ALA A 223 11.63 -9.12 -17.71
N LEU A 224 11.04 -8.07 -17.14
CA LEU A 224 9.98 -7.22 -17.74
C LEU A 224 10.48 -6.40 -18.96
N VAL A 225 11.80 -6.26 -19.11
CA VAL A 225 12.53 -5.49 -20.13
C VAL A 225 13.07 -6.40 -21.24
N ASP A 226 13.08 -7.73 -21.15
CA ASP A 226 13.47 -8.60 -22.29
C ASP A 226 12.54 -8.41 -23.52
N LEU A 227 11.33 -7.87 -23.33
CA LEU A 227 10.43 -7.42 -24.42
C LEU A 227 10.87 -6.07 -25.04
N VAL A 228 11.64 -5.29 -24.31
CA VAL A 228 12.23 -3.99 -24.63
C VAL A 228 13.68 -4.13 -25.12
N ASP A 229 14.39 -5.21 -24.79
CA ASP A 229 15.81 -5.44 -25.13
C ASP A 229 16.10 -5.52 -26.63
N LYS A 230 15.09 -5.75 -27.48
CA LYS A 230 15.27 -5.58 -28.94
C LYS A 230 15.46 -4.11 -29.37
N LEU A 231 15.28 -3.15 -28.47
CA LEU A 231 15.47 -1.71 -28.69
C LEU A 231 16.70 -1.14 -27.95
N ASP A 232 17.33 -1.91 -27.05
CA ASP A 232 18.36 -1.40 -26.14
C ASP A 232 19.80 -1.49 -26.70
N ASP A 233 19.99 -2.17 -27.83
CA ASP A 233 21.28 -2.21 -28.55
C ASP A 233 21.72 -0.84 -29.14
N PHE A 234 20.95 0.24 -28.92
CA PHE A 234 21.19 1.52 -29.62
C PHE A 234 21.18 2.80 -28.76
N LEU A 235 21.13 2.74 -27.42
CA LEU A 235 20.94 3.96 -26.61
C LEU A 235 22.11 4.35 -25.68
N PRO A 236 22.62 5.62 -25.77
CA PRO A 236 23.67 6.15 -24.90
C PRO A 236 23.30 6.31 -23.41
N PRO A 237 24.29 6.49 -22.51
CA PRO A 237 24.13 6.51 -21.03
C PRO A 237 23.09 7.49 -20.44
N LYS A 238 22.65 8.49 -21.20
CA LYS A 238 21.61 9.45 -20.81
C LYS A 238 20.17 8.92 -20.90
N TYR A 239 20.00 7.70 -21.41
CA TYR A 239 18.70 7.02 -21.56
C TYR A 239 18.47 5.91 -20.54
N GLN A 240 19.23 5.89 -19.45
CA GLN A 240 18.99 4.99 -18.32
C GLN A 240 17.53 5.10 -17.85
N VAL A 241 16.80 4.03 -18.13
CA VAL A 241 15.37 3.75 -17.90
C VAL A 241 14.88 4.26 -16.55
N LEU A 242 15.67 4.05 -15.50
CA LEU A 242 15.34 4.45 -14.15
C LEU A 242 15.36 5.98 -13.97
N THR A 243 16.38 6.67 -14.46
CA THR A 243 16.45 8.14 -14.34
C THR A 243 15.31 8.79 -15.12
N GLN A 244 14.85 8.17 -16.21
CA GLN A 244 13.68 8.60 -16.97
C GLN A 244 12.37 8.29 -16.23
N LEU A 245 12.21 7.12 -15.61
CA LEU A 245 11.01 6.78 -14.81
C LEU A 245 10.91 7.64 -13.54
N LEU A 246 12.02 7.82 -12.84
CA LEU A 246 12.13 8.69 -11.67
C LEU A 246 11.95 10.15 -12.05
N LYS A 247 12.51 10.62 -13.17
CA LYS A 247 12.19 11.96 -13.71
C LYS A 247 10.73 12.04 -14.14
N ALA A 248 10.13 11.00 -14.72
CA ALA A 248 8.73 11.00 -15.12
C ALA A 248 7.79 11.10 -13.90
N LEU A 249 8.15 10.42 -12.80
CA LEU A 249 7.48 10.47 -11.50
C LEU A 249 7.81 11.74 -10.69
N ALA A 250 8.99 12.34 -10.88
CA ALA A 250 9.44 13.60 -10.28
C ALA A 250 9.16 14.84 -11.15
N LEU A 251 8.63 14.66 -12.36
CA LEU A 251 8.22 15.75 -13.25
C LEU A 251 7.16 16.54 -12.50
N LYS A 252 7.43 17.85 -12.36
CA LYS A 252 6.63 18.94 -11.74
C LYS A 252 5.14 19.01 -12.12
N ASP A 253 4.67 18.12 -12.99
CA ASP A 253 3.25 17.89 -13.21
C ASP A 253 2.69 17.20 -11.95
N GLY A 254 2.19 18.01 -11.02
CA GLY A 254 1.44 17.52 -9.85
C GLY A 254 0.25 16.65 -10.26
N ILE A 255 -0.25 15.86 -9.31
CA ILE A 255 -1.49 15.08 -9.45
C ILE A 255 -2.69 16.01 -9.74
N ASP A 256 -2.52 17.31 -9.51
CA ASP A 256 -3.43 18.43 -9.81
C ASP A 256 -3.87 18.49 -11.28
N LYS A 257 -3.12 17.89 -12.21
CA LYS A 257 -3.55 17.75 -13.61
C LYS A 257 -4.52 16.57 -13.70
N GLY A 258 -5.80 16.83 -13.94
CA GLY A 258 -6.85 15.79 -13.91
C GLY A 258 -6.61 14.59 -14.84
N ALA A 259 -7.29 13.47 -14.56
CA ALA A 259 -7.08 12.18 -15.23
C ALA A 259 -7.02 12.21 -16.77
N GLY A 260 -7.80 13.08 -17.42
CA GLY A 260 -7.80 13.24 -18.88
C GLY A 260 -6.42 13.60 -19.45
N TYR A 261 -5.71 14.52 -18.81
CA TYR A 261 -4.35 14.92 -19.21
C TYR A 261 -3.38 13.74 -19.19
N PHE A 262 -3.45 12.92 -18.13
CA PHE A 262 -2.57 11.76 -17.99
C PHE A 262 -2.94 10.62 -18.95
N ARG A 263 -4.23 10.45 -19.29
CA ARG A 263 -4.66 9.49 -20.33
C ARG A 263 -4.18 9.90 -21.72
N ASP A 264 -4.21 11.18 -22.05
CA ASP A 264 -3.66 11.69 -23.31
C ASP A 264 -2.13 11.50 -23.38
N LYS A 265 -1.44 11.74 -22.26
CA LYS A 265 0.00 11.50 -22.13
C LYS A 265 0.35 10.01 -22.24
N GLN A 266 -0.46 9.13 -21.64
CA GLN A 266 -0.34 7.68 -21.80
C GLN A 266 -0.49 7.28 -23.27
N ALA A 267 -1.56 7.72 -23.95
CA ALA A 267 -1.81 7.38 -25.34
C ALA A 267 -0.69 7.89 -26.27
N ALA A 268 -0.19 9.11 -26.03
CA ALA A 268 0.93 9.67 -26.77
C ALA A 268 2.25 8.92 -26.53
N ALA A 269 2.51 8.49 -25.29
CA ALA A 269 3.69 7.68 -24.95
C ALA A 269 3.61 6.26 -25.55
N ALA A 270 2.43 5.62 -25.49
CA ALA A 270 2.19 4.31 -26.07
C ALA A 270 2.39 4.30 -27.60
N LYS A 271 1.84 5.31 -28.30
CA LYS A 271 2.05 5.49 -29.75
C LYS A 271 3.52 5.66 -30.15
N LYS A 272 4.36 6.15 -29.23
CA LYS A 272 5.80 6.34 -29.44
C LYS A 272 6.65 5.16 -28.96
N GLY A 273 6.03 4.04 -28.59
CA GLY A 273 6.73 2.86 -28.05
C GLY A 273 7.37 3.09 -26.66
N LYS A 274 7.02 4.20 -25.97
CA LYS A 274 7.60 4.56 -24.69
C LYS A 274 6.85 3.93 -23.53
N VAL A 275 7.07 2.63 -23.32
CA VAL A 275 6.33 1.77 -22.38
C VAL A 275 6.32 2.33 -20.95
N LEU A 276 7.46 2.84 -20.47
CA LEU A 276 7.59 3.32 -19.10
C LEU A 276 6.92 4.68 -18.85
N GLU A 277 7.00 5.59 -19.82
CA GLU A 277 6.25 6.86 -19.75
C GLU A 277 4.74 6.59 -19.82
N ALA A 278 4.32 5.61 -20.63
CA ALA A 278 2.92 5.20 -20.71
C ALA A 278 2.42 4.57 -19.41
N ALA A 279 3.21 3.68 -18.79
CA ALA A 279 2.87 3.07 -17.49
C ALA A 279 2.79 4.12 -16.37
N ALA A 280 3.76 5.03 -16.28
CA ALA A 280 3.76 6.12 -15.30
C ALA A 280 2.57 7.07 -15.50
N ALA A 281 2.22 7.38 -16.75
CA ALA A 281 1.06 8.20 -17.08
C ALA A 281 -0.26 7.48 -16.75
N ALA A 282 -0.38 6.17 -17.01
CA ALA A 282 -1.54 5.38 -16.63
C ALA A 282 -1.75 5.36 -15.11
N MET A 283 -0.69 5.12 -14.33
CA MET A 283 -0.77 5.16 -12.87
C MET A 283 -1.18 6.54 -12.34
N ARG A 284 -0.65 7.61 -12.93
CA ARG A 284 -1.04 8.99 -12.60
C ARG A 284 -2.48 9.31 -12.99
N ALA A 285 -2.97 8.78 -14.11
CA ALA A 285 -4.36 8.93 -14.53
C ALA A 285 -5.31 8.26 -13.53
N GLU A 286 -4.97 7.07 -13.04
CA GLU A 286 -5.76 6.39 -12.01
C GLU A 286 -5.75 7.17 -10.69
N LEU A 287 -4.59 7.64 -10.23
CA LEU A 287 -4.47 8.45 -9.01
C LEU A 287 -5.14 9.84 -9.13
N ALA A 288 -5.23 10.40 -10.33
CA ALA A 288 -5.91 11.67 -10.61
C ALA A 288 -7.40 11.51 -10.95
N SER A 289 -7.94 10.28 -10.90
CA SER A 289 -9.37 10.05 -11.11
C SER A 289 -10.18 10.63 -9.95
N PRO A 290 -11.43 11.09 -10.17
CA PRO A 290 -12.28 11.57 -9.09
C PRO A 290 -12.51 10.52 -7.99
N ALA A 291 -12.63 9.24 -8.39
CA ALA A 291 -12.74 8.12 -7.47
C ALA A 291 -11.47 7.98 -6.59
N ALA A 292 -10.29 8.16 -7.16
CA ALA A 292 -9.04 8.14 -6.41
C ALA A 292 -8.84 9.37 -5.53
N GLN A 293 -9.24 10.56 -5.96
CA GLN A 293 -9.20 11.77 -5.14
C GLN A 293 -10.07 11.65 -3.89
N ARG A 294 -11.22 10.96 -4.00
CA ARG A 294 -12.05 10.63 -2.84
C ARG A 294 -11.42 9.55 -1.97
N ALA A 295 -10.90 8.48 -2.58
CA ALA A 295 -10.53 7.27 -1.87
C ALA A 295 -9.06 7.23 -1.41
N PHE A 296 -8.18 8.13 -1.86
CA PHE A 296 -6.77 8.14 -1.46
C PHE A 296 -6.32 9.54 -1.08
N PHE A 297 -5.59 9.63 0.03
CA PHE A 297 -4.99 10.88 0.51
C PHE A 297 -3.56 10.63 0.97
N ARG A 298 -2.66 11.51 0.53
CA ARG A 298 -1.29 11.55 1.02
C ARG A 298 -1.04 12.88 1.69
N ASN A 299 -0.84 12.85 3.00
CA ASN A 299 -0.45 14.01 3.78
C ASN A 299 1.00 14.36 3.43
N GLN A 300 1.23 15.54 2.86
CA GLN A 300 2.58 16.10 2.75
C GLN A 300 2.93 16.69 4.11
N LEU A 301 3.70 15.95 4.91
CA LEU A 301 4.39 16.51 6.09
C LEU A 301 5.68 17.19 5.67
#